data_AF-A0A951H1V3-F1
#
_entry.id   AF-A0A951H1V3-F1
#
_cell.length_a   1.000
_cell.length_b   1.000
_cell.length_c   1.000
_cell.angle_alpha   90.00
_cell.angle_beta   90.00
_cell.angle_gamma   90.00
#
_symmetry.space_group_name_H-M   'P 1'
#
loop_
_entity.id
_entity.type
_entity.pdbx_description
1 polymer ?
#
loop_
_entity_poly.entity_id
_entity_poly.type
_entity_poly.pdbx_seq_one_letter_code
_entity_poly.pdbx_strand_id
1 'polypeptide(L)'
;MKGAALYFGLLAGVILLFTLLPGIDLATSRLFYAPGHGFRLQDWEPLRRFEDTIPWITRCVAAFVLLAGAWLGLTGRPLGRFDLKALVFLVLATALGPGLLANAILKDHWGRARPSQVEAFGGDREFTPAPLIADQCTRNCSFVSGHAALGFSLVSFAFLLPCGRWRRSAQAAAIAFGILVGLGRVAEGKHFLSDIVFAGLLVYGTSWTLFRLIVQQNMLASPRAFTIYRAVISGGGRLRAFTMGWWSTPMARLGFCAGSFALLEGLSMAYVDRPLAAYFHDQDPALRALFDLIGRLGLTYPYLLLFGLAFAALYWGENAPQLRPWAAAMRRAAAVPAFIFAALALSGLLVDLLKLVCGRTRPKLLFASDAYGFTGVALHPDHWSFPSGHAATVAALMTALYCLWPRHLLFYLAVGALVAFCRVVTGAHYLSDVLMGAAIGALVTRGLGGMLAAGRIGRMRLPFRLHSPGRFAP
;
A
#
# COMPACT_ATOMS: atom_id res chain seq x y z
N MET A 1 -14.48 5.55 -22.29
CA MET A 1 -13.61 4.93 -23.31
C MET A 1 -12.54 5.90 -23.81
N LYS A 2 -12.89 7.13 -24.24
CA LYS A 2 -11.92 8.14 -24.73
C LYS A 2 -10.71 8.39 -23.80
N GLY A 3 -10.92 8.59 -22.49
CA GLY A 3 -9.82 8.83 -21.55
C GLY A 3 -8.88 7.64 -21.31
N ALA A 4 -9.39 6.40 -21.43
CA ALA A 4 -8.55 5.21 -21.30
C ALA A 4 -7.63 5.07 -22.53
N ALA A 5 -8.20 5.22 -23.73
CA ALA A 5 -7.46 5.16 -24.97
C ALA A 5 -6.35 6.23 -25.03
N LEU A 6 -6.64 7.45 -24.56
CA LEU A 6 -5.64 8.51 -24.48
C LEU A 6 -4.49 8.16 -23.52
N TYR A 7 -4.81 7.64 -22.32
CA TYR A 7 -3.79 7.24 -21.36
C TYR A 7 -2.91 6.10 -21.87
N PHE A 8 -3.50 5.04 -22.43
CA PHE A 8 -2.73 3.92 -22.96
C PHE A 8 -1.95 4.29 -24.22
N GLY A 9 -2.50 5.17 -25.07
CA GLY A 9 -1.79 5.74 -26.21
C GLY A 9 -0.59 6.59 -25.78
N LEU A 10 -0.74 7.42 -24.74
CA LEU A 10 0.36 8.16 -24.15
C LEU A 10 1.42 7.22 -23.55
N LEU A 11 1.01 6.23 -22.77
CA LEU A 11 1.92 5.24 -22.18
C LEU A 11 2.71 4.49 -23.26
N ALA A 12 2.04 3.99 -24.29
CA ALA A 12 2.69 3.32 -25.42
C ALA A 12 3.64 4.27 -26.17
N GLY A 13 3.25 5.53 -26.37
CA GLY A 13 4.11 6.55 -26.98
C GLY A 13 5.35 6.85 -26.15
N VAL A 14 5.23 6.93 -24.82
CA VAL A 14 6.38 7.12 -23.92
C VAL A 14 7.30 5.90 -23.90
N ILE A 15 6.74 4.68 -23.88
CA ILE A 15 7.53 3.45 -24.01
C ILE A 15 8.31 3.47 -25.32
N LEU A 16 7.63 3.74 -26.44
CA LEU A 16 8.28 3.81 -27.75
C LEU A 16 9.37 4.89 -27.80
N LEU A 17 9.10 6.07 -27.23
CA LEU A 17 10.07 7.17 -27.17
C LEU A 17 11.35 6.76 -26.45
N PHE A 18 11.26 6.18 -25.25
CA PHE A 18 12.44 5.79 -24.47
C PHE A 18 13.08 4.49 -24.94
N THR A 19 12.40 3.68 -25.75
CA THR A 19 13.02 2.55 -26.46
C THR A 19 13.81 3.03 -27.68
N LEU A 20 13.25 3.92 -28.50
CA LEU A 20 13.87 4.37 -29.75
C LEU A 20 14.94 5.43 -29.54
N LEU A 21 14.77 6.29 -28.52
CA LEU A 21 15.67 7.41 -28.22
C LEU A 21 16.18 7.33 -26.77
N PRO A 22 16.88 6.24 -26.38
CA PRO A 22 17.33 6.06 -24.99
C PRO A 22 18.39 7.09 -24.59
N GLY A 23 19.05 7.72 -25.56
CA GLY A 23 20.00 8.82 -25.34
C GLY A 23 19.41 10.05 -24.64
N ILE A 24 18.08 10.21 -24.60
CA ILE A 24 17.40 11.29 -23.85
C ILE A 24 17.75 11.23 -22.36
N ASP A 25 17.82 10.03 -21.78
CA ASP A 25 18.15 9.84 -20.37
C ASP A 25 19.58 10.26 -20.05
N LEU A 26 20.52 9.87 -20.92
CA LEU A 26 21.93 10.27 -20.81
C LEU A 26 22.09 11.78 -21.03
N ALA A 27 21.45 12.35 -22.06
CA ALA A 27 21.52 13.77 -22.36
C ALA A 27 20.99 14.62 -21.19
N THR A 28 19.87 14.22 -20.59
CA THR A 28 19.28 14.95 -19.47
C THR A 28 20.17 14.85 -18.22
N SER A 29 20.69 13.66 -17.91
CA SER A 29 21.57 13.46 -16.75
C SER A 29 22.90 14.21 -16.91
N ARG A 30 23.42 14.31 -18.14
CA ARG A 30 24.65 15.04 -18.47
C ARG A 30 24.56 16.54 -18.18
N LEU A 31 23.37 17.13 -18.14
CA LEU A 31 23.18 18.54 -17.72
C LEU A 31 23.63 18.81 -16.28
N PHE A 32 23.62 17.78 -15.43
CA PHE A 32 23.93 17.89 -14.00
C PHE A 32 25.27 17.26 -13.62
N TYR A 33 25.94 16.59 -14.56
CA TYR A 33 27.22 15.93 -14.37
C TYR A 33 28.38 16.82 -14.83
N ALA A 34 29.46 16.84 -14.04
CA ALA A 34 30.72 17.45 -14.43
C ALA A 34 31.86 16.41 -14.37
N PRO A 35 32.60 16.18 -15.46
CA PRO A 35 33.76 15.28 -15.46
C PRO A 35 34.73 15.62 -14.33
N GLY A 36 35.17 14.61 -13.57
CA GLY A 36 36.06 14.78 -12.41
C GLY A 36 35.40 15.26 -11.12
N HIS A 37 34.18 15.82 -11.17
CA HIS A 37 33.45 16.33 -10.00
C HIS A 37 32.15 15.59 -9.70
N GLY A 38 31.70 14.68 -10.58
CA GLY A 38 30.47 13.92 -10.38
C GLY A 38 29.20 14.74 -10.63
N PHE A 39 28.08 14.33 -9.99
CA PHE A 39 26.81 15.04 -10.08
C PHE A 39 26.79 16.25 -9.14
N ARG A 40 26.69 17.46 -9.71
CA ARG A 40 26.89 18.74 -8.98
C ARG A 40 25.94 18.92 -7.79
N LEU A 41 24.73 18.37 -7.87
CA LEU A 41 23.72 18.53 -6.82
C LEU A 41 23.61 17.32 -5.88
N GLN A 42 24.43 16.29 -6.07
CA GLN A 42 24.42 15.09 -5.23
C GLN A 42 24.68 15.42 -3.75
N ASP A 43 25.60 16.36 -3.49
CA ASP A 43 25.97 16.79 -2.14
C ASP A 43 25.40 18.15 -1.72
N TRP A 44 24.51 18.72 -2.53
CA TRP A 44 23.94 20.02 -2.23
C TRP A 44 22.89 19.92 -1.11
N GLU A 45 23.27 20.41 0.07
CA GLU A 45 22.48 20.24 1.30
C GLU A 45 21.02 20.72 1.22
N PRO A 46 20.69 21.89 0.62
CA PRO A 46 19.30 22.32 0.50
C PRO A 46 18.42 21.31 -0.25
N LEU A 47 18.93 20.71 -1.33
CA LEU A 47 18.20 19.70 -2.08
C LEU A 47 18.02 18.42 -1.26
N ARG A 48 19.08 17.96 -0.57
CA ARG A 48 18.98 16.77 0.31
C ARG A 48 17.94 16.97 1.41
N ARG A 49 17.97 18.11 2.10
CA ARG A 49 16.99 18.44 3.15
C ARG A 49 15.57 18.50 2.60
N PHE A 50 15.35 19.14 1.46
CA PHE A 50 14.04 19.15 0.81
C PHE A 50 13.57 17.71 0.53
N GLU A 51 14.46 16.89 0.01
CA GLU A 51 14.14 15.52 -0.38
C GLU A 51 13.90 14.58 0.81
N ASP A 52 14.57 14.79 1.94
CA ASP A 52 14.31 14.10 3.19
C ASP A 52 12.90 14.41 3.74
N THR A 53 12.29 15.52 3.31
CA THR A 53 10.89 15.83 3.63
C THR A 53 9.88 15.06 2.78
N ILE A 54 10.24 14.55 1.61
CA ILE A 54 9.27 13.93 0.68
C ILE A 54 8.55 12.71 1.27
N PRO A 55 9.21 11.80 2.01
CA PRO A 55 8.51 10.71 2.71
C PRO A 55 7.45 11.18 3.73
N TRP A 56 7.49 12.44 4.18
CA TRP A 56 6.46 13.00 5.05
C TRP A 56 5.11 13.14 4.35
N ILE A 57 5.07 13.22 3.02
CA ILE A 57 3.81 13.24 2.26
C ILE A 57 2.94 12.05 2.64
N THR A 58 3.50 10.82 2.61
CA THR A 58 2.78 9.61 3.00
C THR A 58 2.24 9.70 4.43
N ARG A 59 3.03 10.27 5.36
CA ARG A 59 2.65 10.44 6.76
C ARG A 59 1.51 11.44 6.91
N CYS A 60 1.60 12.58 6.23
CA CYS A 60 0.57 13.60 6.26
C CYS A 60 -0.75 13.08 5.68
N VAL A 61 -0.70 12.36 4.55
CA VAL A 61 -1.88 11.74 3.93
C VAL A 61 -2.52 10.74 4.88
N ALA A 62 -1.73 9.90 5.50
CA ALA A 62 -2.20 8.91 6.43
C ALA A 62 -2.78 9.48 7.73
N ALA A 63 -2.08 10.43 8.35
CA ALA A 63 -2.58 11.14 9.52
C ALA A 63 -3.92 11.82 9.19
N PHE A 64 -4.00 12.47 8.04
CA PHE A 64 -5.25 13.06 7.55
C PHE A 64 -6.36 12.01 7.40
N VAL A 65 -6.08 10.86 6.77
CA VAL A 65 -7.08 9.79 6.60
C VAL A 65 -7.55 9.24 7.96
N LEU A 66 -6.64 9.02 8.90
CA LEU A 66 -6.97 8.51 10.23
C LEU A 66 -7.84 9.51 11.00
N LEU A 67 -7.46 10.79 11.00
CA LEU A 67 -8.22 11.85 11.67
C LEU A 67 -9.60 12.06 11.02
N ALA A 68 -9.67 12.12 9.69
CA ALA A 68 -10.93 12.24 8.97
C ALA A 68 -11.82 10.99 9.13
N GLY A 69 -11.20 9.80 9.19
CA GLY A 69 -11.89 8.53 9.45
C GLY A 69 -12.43 8.43 10.87
N ALA A 70 -11.64 8.85 11.86
CA ALA A 70 -12.06 8.94 13.26
C ALA A 70 -13.20 9.96 13.42
N TRP A 71 -13.07 11.14 12.81
CA TRP A 71 -14.15 12.15 12.77
C TRP A 71 -15.44 11.57 12.19
N LEU A 72 -15.35 10.89 11.04
CA LEU A 72 -16.50 10.24 10.41
C LEU A 72 -17.11 9.15 11.32
N GLY A 73 -16.27 8.36 11.99
CA GLY A 73 -16.70 7.32 12.93
C GLY A 73 -17.42 7.88 14.17
N LEU A 74 -16.91 8.97 14.74
CA LEU A 74 -17.46 9.61 15.95
C LEU A 74 -18.72 10.43 15.67
N THR A 75 -18.72 11.19 14.58
CA THR A 75 -19.81 12.15 14.28
C THR A 75 -20.86 11.59 13.32
N GLY A 76 -20.54 10.51 12.60
CA GLY A 76 -21.36 10.01 11.49
C GLY A 76 -21.40 10.95 10.28
N ARG A 77 -20.63 12.05 10.28
CA ARG A 77 -20.61 13.07 9.22
C ARG A 77 -19.23 13.15 8.57
N PRO A 78 -19.13 13.30 7.23
CA PRO A 78 -17.85 13.46 6.56
C PRO A 78 -17.19 14.80 6.90
N LEU A 79 -15.86 14.82 6.91
CA LEU A 79 -15.10 16.07 6.99
C LEU A 79 -15.11 16.73 5.61
N GLY A 80 -16.04 17.66 5.38
CA GLY A 80 -16.22 18.32 4.08
C GLY A 80 -16.52 17.33 2.96
N ARG A 81 -15.57 17.14 2.03
CA ARG A 81 -15.69 16.22 0.88
C ARG A 81 -15.13 14.82 1.14
N PHE A 82 -14.52 14.60 2.29
CA PHE A 82 -13.84 13.36 2.62
C PHE A 82 -14.80 12.40 3.31
N ASP A 83 -15.72 11.86 2.52
CA ASP A 83 -16.52 10.71 2.93
C ASP A 83 -15.68 9.43 2.94
N LEU A 84 -16.25 8.32 3.41
CA LEU A 84 -15.52 7.06 3.50
C LEU A 84 -14.93 6.61 2.14
N LYS A 85 -15.61 6.86 1.03
CA LYS A 85 -15.13 6.46 -0.30
C LYS A 85 -13.90 7.26 -0.68
N ALA A 86 -13.91 8.57 -0.40
CA ALA A 86 -12.74 9.41 -0.59
C ALA A 86 -11.57 8.93 0.28
N LEU A 87 -11.81 8.58 1.55
CA LEU A 87 -10.75 8.07 2.44
C LEU A 87 -10.17 6.74 1.96
N VAL A 88 -11.02 5.77 1.60
CA VAL A 88 -10.58 4.48 1.03
C VAL A 88 -9.82 4.69 -0.28
N PHE A 89 -10.29 5.61 -1.13
CA PHE A 89 -9.62 5.96 -2.37
C PHE A 89 -8.21 6.54 -2.12
N LEU A 90 -8.06 7.48 -1.19
CA LEU A 90 -6.76 8.08 -0.86
C LEU A 90 -5.77 7.02 -0.36
N VAL A 91 -6.22 6.16 0.55
CA VAL A 91 -5.42 5.02 1.05
C VAL A 91 -4.95 4.15 -0.10
N LEU A 92 -5.88 3.66 -0.93
CA LEU A 92 -5.54 2.75 -2.01
C LEU A 92 -4.68 3.43 -3.08
N ALA A 93 -4.89 4.70 -3.37
CA ALA A 93 -4.08 5.44 -4.34
C ALA A 93 -2.62 5.55 -3.89
N THR A 94 -2.38 5.90 -2.63
CA THR A 94 -1.02 6.00 -2.07
C THR A 94 -0.36 4.64 -1.84
N ALA A 95 -1.14 3.64 -1.39
CA ALA A 95 -0.62 2.29 -1.15
C ALA A 95 -0.25 1.58 -2.47
N LEU A 96 -1.03 1.76 -3.54
CA LEU A 96 -0.85 1.00 -4.77
C LEU A 96 0.11 1.64 -5.75
N GLY A 97 -0.02 2.94 -6.04
CA GLY A 97 0.86 3.61 -7.01
C GLY A 97 2.28 3.73 -6.47
N PRO A 98 2.53 4.64 -5.50
CA PRO A 98 3.85 4.81 -4.92
C PRO A 98 4.36 3.62 -4.09
N GLY A 99 3.52 3.06 -3.21
CA GLY A 99 3.94 2.03 -2.27
C GLY A 99 4.26 0.69 -2.93
N LEU A 100 3.23 0.05 -3.49
CA LEU A 100 3.34 -1.28 -4.09
C LEU A 100 4.03 -1.25 -5.45
N LEU A 101 3.46 -0.54 -6.42
CA LEU A 101 3.90 -0.65 -7.81
C LEU A 101 5.27 0.00 -8.01
N ALA A 102 5.47 1.25 -7.59
CA ALA A 102 6.76 1.91 -7.77
C ALA A 102 7.83 1.34 -6.84
N ASN A 103 7.62 1.35 -5.52
CA ASN A 103 8.69 1.04 -4.56
C ASN A 103 8.86 -0.45 -4.25
N ALA A 104 7.80 -1.26 -4.22
CA ALA A 104 7.91 -2.68 -3.86
C ALA A 104 8.11 -3.60 -5.06
N ILE A 105 7.47 -3.30 -6.20
CA ILE A 105 7.51 -4.14 -7.40
C ILE A 105 8.62 -3.65 -8.34
N LEU A 106 8.54 -2.43 -8.85
CA LEU A 106 9.44 -2.03 -9.95
C LEU A 106 10.88 -1.77 -9.46
N LYS A 107 11.04 -1.09 -8.34
CA LYS A 107 12.34 -0.57 -7.87
C LYS A 107 13.46 -1.60 -7.70
N ASP A 108 13.15 -2.79 -7.20
CA ASP A 108 14.15 -3.84 -6.94
C ASP A 108 14.11 -4.98 -7.97
N HIS A 109 13.17 -4.96 -8.91
CA HIS A 109 12.99 -6.03 -9.90
C HIS A 109 13.25 -5.57 -11.34
N TRP A 110 13.62 -4.31 -11.56
CA TRP A 110 14.02 -3.81 -12.89
C TRP A 110 15.51 -3.98 -13.19
N GLY A 111 16.34 -3.99 -12.15
CA GLY A 111 17.79 -4.25 -12.20
C GLY A 111 18.62 -3.24 -13.01
N ARG A 112 18.05 -2.08 -13.35
CA ARG A 112 18.71 -1.00 -14.07
C ARG A 112 19.64 -0.20 -13.15
N ALA A 113 20.89 0.03 -13.57
CA ALA A 113 21.85 0.86 -12.85
C ALA A 113 21.42 2.35 -12.84
N ARG A 114 21.82 3.09 -11.80
CA ARG A 114 21.53 4.53 -11.66
C ARG A 114 22.49 5.38 -12.50
N PRO A 115 22.15 6.65 -12.81
CA PRO A 115 23.05 7.54 -13.54
C PRO A 115 24.46 7.63 -12.91
N SER A 116 24.56 7.77 -11.60
CA SER A 116 25.84 7.80 -10.87
C SER A 116 26.68 6.52 -10.95
N GLN A 117 26.10 5.41 -11.42
CA GLN A 117 26.75 4.10 -11.49
C GLN A 117 27.14 3.72 -12.91
N VAL A 118 26.65 4.41 -13.94
CA VAL A 118 26.94 4.02 -15.33
C VAL A 118 28.24 4.61 -15.85
N GLU A 119 28.90 3.90 -16.76
CA GLU A 119 30.17 4.29 -17.39
C GLU A 119 30.14 5.70 -17.99
N ALA A 120 29.00 6.09 -18.57
CA ALA A 120 28.78 7.41 -19.15
C ALA A 120 28.98 8.58 -18.16
N PHE A 121 28.93 8.30 -16.85
CA PHE A 121 29.11 9.26 -15.76
C PHE A 121 30.19 8.82 -14.75
N GLY A 122 31.17 8.01 -15.20
CA GLY A 122 32.33 7.62 -14.41
C GLY A 122 32.11 6.43 -13.46
N GLY A 123 31.01 5.70 -13.61
CA GLY A 123 30.78 4.42 -12.91
C GLY A 123 31.28 3.19 -13.69
N ASP A 124 30.91 2.01 -13.21
CA ASP A 124 31.35 0.70 -13.71
C ASP A 124 30.21 -0.14 -14.32
N ARG A 125 29.00 0.44 -14.46
CA ARG A 125 27.81 -0.26 -14.97
C ARG A 125 27.42 0.16 -16.37
N GLU A 126 26.78 -0.75 -17.07
CA GLU A 126 26.23 -0.45 -18.39
C GLU A 126 24.92 0.34 -18.29
N PHE A 127 24.73 1.27 -19.21
CA PHE A 127 23.46 1.98 -19.34
C PHE A 127 22.43 1.11 -20.06
N THR A 128 21.27 0.92 -19.42
CA THR A 128 20.13 0.24 -20.02
C THR A 128 18.99 1.23 -20.32
N PRO A 129 18.33 1.15 -21.49
CA PRO A 129 17.07 1.84 -21.77
C PRO A 129 15.96 1.52 -20.76
N ALA A 130 15.10 2.50 -20.47
CA ALA A 130 14.09 2.37 -19.41
C ALA A 130 13.10 1.20 -19.55
N PRO A 131 12.58 0.88 -20.76
CA PRO A 131 11.60 -0.21 -20.89
C PRO A 131 12.21 -1.63 -20.79
N LEU A 132 13.54 -1.74 -20.73
CA LEU A 132 14.24 -3.03 -20.68
C LEU A 132 14.65 -3.36 -19.24
N ILE A 133 14.50 -4.62 -18.87
CA ILE A 133 14.96 -5.17 -17.59
C ILE A 133 16.45 -5.50 -17.72
N ALA A 134 17.22 -5.21 -16.68
CA ALA A 134 18.67 -5.48 -16.62
C ALA A 134 19.03 -6.27 -15.36
N ASP A 135 20.30 -6.64 -15.26
CA ASP A 135 20.93 -7.38 -14.15
C ASP A 135 22.07 -6.57 -13.49
N GLN A 136 22.10 -5.26 -13.73
CA GLN A 136 23.17 -4.35 -13.31
C GLN A 136 23.04 -3.88 -11.85
N CYS A 137 21.92 -4.16 -11.19
CA CYS A 137 21.64 -3.72 -9.83
C CYS A 137 20.76 -4.74 -9.07
N THR A 138 21.05 -4.93 -7.77
CA THR A 138 20.35 -5.90 -6.91
C THR A 138 19.38 -5.29 -5.92
N ARG A 139 19.56 -4.01 -5.54
CA ARG A 139 18.67 -3.28 -4.63
C ARG A 139 18.70 -1.78 -4.91
N ASN A 140 17.56 -1.13 -4.64
CA ASN A 140 17.38 0.31 -4.75
C ASN A 140 17.70 0.80 -6.17
N CYS A 141 17.29 0.04 -7.19
CA CYS A 141 17.70 0.26 -8.57
C CYS A 141 17.02 1.47 -9.21
N SER A 142 17.54 1.89 -10.38
CA SER A 142 16.88 2.87 -11.22
C SER A 142 15.60 2.25 -11.80
N PHE A 143 14.59 3.07 -12.06
CA PHE A 143 13.24 2.69 -12.51
C PHE A 143 12.38 1.94 -11.47
N VAL A 144 11.23 2.44 -11.01
CA VAL A 144 10.59 3.76 -11.13
C VAL A 144 10.91 4.60 -9.88
N SER A 145 11.11 5.93 -10.02
CA SER A 145 11.51 6.78 -8.90
C SER A 145 10.43 6.88 -7.81
N GLY A 146 10.73 6.35 -6.62
CA GLY A 146 9.82 6.37 -5.46
C GLY A 146 9.54 7.77 -4.92
N HIS A 147 10.53 8.66 -4.87
CA HIS A 147 10.34 10.04 -4.40
C HIS A 147 9.45 10.84 -5.34
N ALA A 148 9.70 10.73 -6.65
CA ALA A 148 8.83 11.33 -7.65
C ALA A 148 7.40 10.75 -7.57
N ALA A 149 7.28 9.43 -7.41
CA ALA A 149 5.98 8.77 -7.27
C ALA A 149 5.19 9.31 -6.05
N LEU A 150 5.84 9.54 -4.92
CA LEU A 150 5.23 10.19 -3.76
C LEU A 150 4.80 11.63 -4.06
N GLY A 151 5.62 12.42 -4.75
CA GLY A 151 5.24 13.77 -5.20
C GLY A 151 4.00 13.74 -6.10
N PHE A 152 3.98 12.85 -7.09
CA PHE A 152 2.82 12.67 -7.98
C PHE A 152 1.57 12.16 -7.26
N SER A 153 1.71 11.48 -6.12
CA SER A 153 0.57 10.89 -5.39
C SER A 153 -0.47 11.92 -4.93
N LEU A 154 -0.07 13.19 -4.80
CA LEU A 154 -0.96 14.31 -4.48
C LEU A 154 -2.05 14.53 -5.55
N VAL A 155 -1.89 13.98 -6.76
CA VAL A 155 -2.94 14.00 -7.79
C VAL A 155 -4.22 13.29 -7.33
N SER A 156 -4.12 12.34 -6.39
CA SER A 156 -5.27 11.68 -5.78
C SER A 156 -6.20 12.69 -5.09
N PHE A 157 -5.67 13.63 -4.31
CA PHE A 157 -6.47 14.70 -3.70
C PHE A 157 -7.13 15.60 -4.75
N ALA A 158 -6.40 15.91 -5.84
CA ALA A 158 -6.94 16.73 -6.92
C ALA A 158 -8.17 16.08 -7.59
N PHE A 159 -8.20 14.75 -7.75
CA PHE A 159 -9.37 14.04 -8.28
C PHE A 159 -10.65 14.24 -7.43
N LEU A 160 -10.51 14.45 -6.13
CA LEU A 160 -11.63 14.67 -5.21
C LEU A 160 -12.23 16.09 -5.30
N LEU A 161 -11.55 17.05 -5.96
CA LEU A 161 -12.06 18.40 -6.17
C LEU A 161 -13.17 18.46 -7.24
N PRO A 162 -14.06 19.47 -7.25
CA PRO A 162 -15.09 19.62 -8.27
C PRO A 162 -14.55 19.66 -9.70
N CYS A 163 -15.30 19.08 -10.64
CA CYS A 163 -15.00 19.19 -12.07
C CYS A 163 -14.95 20.67 -12.48
N GLY A 164 -13.89 21.07 -13.20
CA GLY A 164 -13.72 22.45 -13.66
C GLY A 164 -12.28 22.92 -13.59
N ARG A 165 -12.08 24.25 -13.50
CA ARG A 165 -10.75 24.87 -13.41
C ARG A 165 -9.96 24.39 -12.18
N TRP A 166 -10.61 24.29 -11.02
CA TRP A 166 -9.96 23.93 -9.76
C TRP A 166 -9.33 22.55 -9.77
N ARG A 167 -10.04 21.52 -10.26
CA ARG A 167 -9.47 20.17 -10.41
C ARG A 167 -8.29 20.19 -11.39
N ARG A 168 -8.42 20.86 -12.53
CA ARG A 168 -7.33 20.92 -13.54
C ARG A 168 -6.10 21.62 -12.99
N SER A 169 -6.27 22.75 -12.31
CA SER A 169 -5.17 23.50 -11.67
C SER A 169 -4.50 22.69 -10.56
N ALA A 170 -5.28 22.01 -9.72
CA ALA A 170 -4.72 21.15 -8.66
C ALA A 170 -3.97 19.93 -9.23
N GLN A 171 -4.48 19.32 -10.31
CA GLN A 171 -3.76 18.25 -11.01
C GLN A 171 -2.46 18.76 -11.62
N ALA A 172 -2.50 19.91 -12.29
CA ALA A 172 -1.30 20.53 -12.85
C ALA A 172 -0.26 20.86 -11.75
N ALA A 173 -0.69 21.39 -10.61
CA ALA A 173 0.18 21.67 -9.47
C ALA A 173 0.81 20.39 -8.88
N ALA A 174 0.01 19.33 -8.69
CA ALA A 174 0.53 18.05 -8.21
C ALA A 174 1.52 17.40 -9.20
N ILE A 175 1.25 17.50 -10.51
CA ILE A 175 2.15 17.02 -11.56
C ILE A 175 3.44 17.84 -11.57
N ALA A 176 3.35 19.17 -11.52
CA ALA A 176 4.51 20.05 -11.47
C ALA A 176 5.38 19.77 -10.24
N PHE A 177 4.76 19.56 -9.08
CA PHE A 177 5.47 19.19 -7.86
C PHE A 177 6.17 17.83 -7.98
N GLY A 178 5.50 16.80 -8.52
CA GLY A 178 6.12 15.50 -8.77
C GLY A 178 7.29 15.57 -9.76
N ILE A 179 7.19 16.41 -10.81
CA ILE A 179 8.28 16.68 -11.74
C ILE A 179 9.44 17.37 -11.03
N LEU A 180 9.18 18.38 -10.19
CA LEU A 180 10.21 19.10 -9.44
C LEU A 180 11.02 18.15 -8.54
N VAL A 181 10.35 17.32 -7.76
CA VAL A 181 10.97 16.28 -6.93
C VAL A 181 11.77 15.30 -7.81
N GLY A 182 11.19 14.87 -8.92
CA GLY A 182 11.87 13.98 -9.86
C GLY A 182 13.13 14.58 -10.48
N LEU A 183 13.10 15.84 -10.89
CA LEU A 183 14.26 16.54 -11.43
C LEU A 183 15.37 16.70 -10.39
N GLY A 184 15.02 16.89 -9.11
CA GLY A 184 15.96 16.82 -8.00
C GLY A 184 16.72 15.49 -7.97
N ARG A 185 16.01 14.37 -8.13
CA ARG A 185 16.61 13.03 -8.20
C ARG A 185 17.49 12.79 -9.43
N VAL A 186 17.15 13.39 -10.57
CA VAL A 186 17.99 13.37 -11.78
C VAL A 186 19.27 14.17 -11.54
N ALA A 187 19.15 15.33 -10.90
CA ALA A 187 20.28 16.20 -10.65
C ALA A 187 21.30 15.64 -9.64
N GLU A 188 20.86 14.79 -8.73
CA GLU A 188 21.72 14.01 -7.82
C GLU A 188 22.31 12.75 -8.47
N GLY A 189 21.96 12.44 -9.73
CA GLY A 189 22.40 11.22 -10.40
C GLY A 189 21.78 9.93 -9.82
N LYS A 190 20.62 10.02 -9.16
CA LYS A 190 19.94 8.87 -8.54
C LYS A 190 18.92 8.20 -9.47
N HIS A 191 18.36 8.93 -10.42
CA HIS A 191 17.35 8.43 -11.36
C HIS A 191 17.49 9.09 -12.73
N PHE A 192 17.08 8.41 -13.79
CA PHE A 192 16.99 8.99 -15.14
C PHE A 192 15.68 9.77 -15.35
N LEU A 193 15.60 10.58 -16.41
CA LEU A 193 14.37 11.33 -16.74
C LEU A 193 13.19 10.39 -16.98
N SER A 194 13.41 9.29 -17.71
CA SER A 194 12.41 8.25 -17.93
C SER A 194 11.82 7.72 -16.63
N ASP A 195 12.63 7.46 -15.61
CA ASP A 195 12.17 6.97 -14.30
C ASP A 195 11.13 7.93 -13.68
N ILE A 196 11.26 9.24 -13.93
CA ILE A 196 10.34 10.28 -13.45
C ILE A 196 9.04 10.27 -14.27
N VAL A 197 9.16 10.19 -15.60
CA VAL A 197 8.00 10.16 -16.50
C VAL A 197 7.15 8.92 -16.24
N PHE A 198 7.77 7.75 -16.11
CA PHE A 198 7.08 6.49 -15.79
C PHE A 198 6.48 6.53 -14.38
N ALA A 199 7.12 7.17 -13.39
CA ALA A 199 6.52 7.41 -12.07
C ALA A 199 5.22 8.21 -12.17
N GLY A 200 5.24 9.32 -12.91
CA GLY A 200 4.08 10.17 -13.12
C GLY A 200 2.94 9.44 -13.81
N LEU A 201 3.22 8.74 -14.91
CA LEU A 201 2.22 7.96 -15.64
C LEU A 201 1.60 6.87 -14.76
N LEU A 202 2.43 6.08 -14.08
CA LEU A 202 1.99 5.00 -13.19
C LEU A 202 1.09 5.51 -12.06
N VAL A 203 1.52 6.55 -11.35
CA VAL A 203 0.77 7.11 -10.22
C VAL A 203 -0.51 7.81 -10.69
N TYR A 204 -0.47 8.51 -11.82
CA TYR A 204 -1.65 9.14 -12.39
C TYR A 204 -2.67 8.10 -12.86
N GLY A 205 -2.23 7.08 -13.60
CA GLY A 205 -3.08 6.03 -14.14
C GLY A 205 -3.75 5.19 -13.05
N THR A 206 -3.00 4.82 -12.01
CA THR A 206 -3.52 4.11 -10.83
C THR A 206 -4.54 4.97 -10.08
N SER A 207 -4.21 6.23 -9.77
CA SER A 207 -5.14 7.17 -9.10
C SER A 207 -6.39 7.43 -9.92
N TRP A 208 -6.26 7.65 -11.23
CA TRP A 208 -7.39 7.84 -12.14
C TRP A 208 -8.32 6.62 -12.15
N THR A 209 -7.74 5.43 -12.24
CA THR A 209 -8.50 4.17 -12.25
C THR A 209 -9.23 3.96 -10.93
N LEU A 210 -8.55 4.09 -9.80
CA LEU A 210 -9.16 3.95 -8.47
C LEU A 210 -10.27 4.99 -8.24
N PHE A 211 -10.06 6.23 -8.65
CA PHE A 211 -11.07 7.28 -8.54
C PHE A 211 -12.33 6.93 -9.36
N ARG A 212 -12.14 6.43 -10.59
CA ARG A 212 -13.25 5.99 -11.44
C ARG A 212 -14.04 4.86 -10.79
N LEU A 213 -13.36 3.84 -10.27
CA LEU A 213 -13.99 2.64 -9.69
C LEU A 213 -14.66 2.92 -8.34
N ILE A 214 -13.95 3.57 -7.43
CA ILE A 214 -14.37 3.77 -6.04
C ILE A 214 -15.33 4.96 -5.93
N VAL A 215 -14.98 6.10 -6.52
CA VAL A 215 -15.68 7.36 -6.29
C VAL A 215 -16.78 7.59 -7.33
N GLN A 216 -16.47 7.50 -8.63
CA GLN A 216 -17.46 7.80 -9.68
C GLN A 216 -18.48 6.66 -9.88
N GLN A 217 -18.00 5.43 -10.01
CA GLN A 217 -18.85 4.26 -10.24
C GLN A 217 -19.40 3.68 -8.95
N ASN A 218 -18.92 4.19 -7.80
CA ASN A 218 -19.39 3.81 -6.49
C ASN A 218 -19.43 2.27 -6.32
N MET A 219 -18.36 1.59 -6.76
CA MET A 219 -18.34 0.13 -6.79
C MET A 219 -18.66 -0.49 -5.43
N LEU A 220 -18.21 0.15 -4.34
CA LEU A 220 -18.44 -0.26 -2.96
C LEU A 220 -19.93 -0.21 -2.55
N ALA A 221 -20.78 0.49 -3.30
CA ALA A 221 -22.23 0.61 -3.09
C ALA A 221 -23.08 -0.19 -4.08
N SER A 222 -22.47 -0.64 -5.17
CA SER A 222 -23.20 -1.19 -6.31
C SER A 222 -23.91 -2.49 -5.91
N PRO A 223 -24.99 -2.90 -6.60
CA PRO A 223 -25.55 -4.24 -6.48
C PRO A 223 -24.47 -5.35 -6.62
N ARG A 224 -23.34 -5.02 -7.27
CA ARG A 224 -22.14 -5.86 -7.35
C ARG A 224 -21.55 -6.11 -5.96
N ALA A 225 -21.25 -5.08 -5.18
CA ALA A 225 -20.81 -5.15 -3.77
C ALA A 225 -21.83 -5.88 -2.87
N PHE A 226 -23.12 -5.69 -3.14
CA PHE A 226 -24.20 -6.34 -2.38
C PHE A 226 -24.35 -7.84 -2.70
N THR A 227 -23.94 -8.27 -3.90
CA THR A 227 -23.91 -9.70 -4.28
C THR A 227 -22.68 -10.40 -3.71
N ILE A 228 -21.52 -9.71 -3.62
CA ILE A 228 -20.39 -10.12 -2.76
C ILE A 228 -20.90 -10.40 -1.36
N TYR A 229 -21.59 -9.40 -0.80
CA TYR A 229 -22.10 -9.45 0.55
C TYR A 229 -23.05 -10.63 0.79
N ARG A 230 -24.04 -10.85 -0.09
CA ARG A 230 -24.97 -11.99 0.04
C ARG A 230 -24.31 -13.35 -0.15
N ALA A 231 -23.27 -13.47 -0.99
CA ALA A 231 -22.53 -14.72 -1.17
C ALA A 231 -21.58 -15.02 0.01
N VAL A 232 -21.10 -13.98 0.70
CA VAL A 232 -20.12 -14.05 1.79
C VAL A 232 -20.78 -14.25 3.16
N ILE A 233 -21.95 -13.64 3.41
CA ILE A 233 -22.60 -13.68 4.73
C ILE A 233 -23.70 -14.75 4.83
N SER A 234 -24.29 -15.22 3.72
CA SER A 234 -25.35 -16.24 3.78
C SER A 234 -24.86 -17.62 4.27
N GLY A 235 -23.55 -17.85 4.35
CA GLY A 235 -22.94 -19.05 4.94
C GLY A 235 -22.53 -18.93 6.41
N GLY A 236 -22.70 -17.75 7.04
CA GLY A 236 -22.33 -17.52 8.43
C GLY A 236 -23.49 -17.80 9.38
N GLY A 237 -23.52 -19.00 9.97
CA GLY A 237 -24.42 -19.32 11.07
C GLY A 237 -24.37 -18.26 12.17
N ARG A 238 -25.52 -17.99 12.79
CA ARG A 238 -25.62 -17.14 13.98
C ARG A 238 -24.71 -17.72 15.07
N LEU A 239 -23.51 -17.18 15.23
CA LEU A 239 -22.74 -17.34 16.46
C LEU A 239 -23.56 -16.66 17.56
N ARG A 240 -24.40 -17.44 18.25
CA ARG A 240 -25.00 -17.04 19.51
C ARG A 240 -23.83 -16.80 20.47
N ALA A 241 -23.57 -15.54 20.78
CA ALA A 241 -22.66 -15.18 21.86
C ALA A 241 -23.18 -15.84 23.14
N PHE A 242 -22.36 -16.70 23.75
CA PHE A 242 -22.61 -17.26 25.06
C PHE A 242 -22.51 -16.10 26.05
N THR A 243 -23.66 -15.57 26.50
CA THR A 243 -23.70 -14.43 27.41
C THR A 243 -23.79 -14.93 28.85
N MET A 244 -22.71 -14.78 29.61
CA MET A 244 -22.76 -14.74 31.08
C MET A 244 -23.38 -13.40 31.52
N GLY A 245 -24.28 -13.43 32.50
CA GLY A 245 -25.23 -12.36 32.86
C GLY A 245 -24.68 -11.02 33.36
N TRP A 246 -23.37 -10.77 33.28
CA TRP A 246 -22.72 -9.54 33.76
C TRP A 246 -22.20 -8.63 32.61
N TRP A 247 -22.45 -9.00 31.35
CA TRP A 247 -21.89 -8.39 30.12
C TRP A 247 -22.93 -7.70 29.22
N SER A 248 -23.67 -6.72 29.74
CA SER A 248 -24.89 -6.25 29.06
C SER A 248 -24.68 -5.28 27.87
N THR A 249 -23.52 -4.61 27.72
CA THR A 249 -23.31 -3.64 26.62
C THR A 249 -22.17 -4.01 25.65
N PRO A 250 -22.32 -3.77 24.34
CA PRO A 250 -21.25 -3.92 23.34
C PRO A 250 -19.98 -3.11 23.66
N MET A 251 -20.12 -1.94 24.28
CA MET A 251 -19.00 -1.08 24.67
C MET A 251 -18.19 -1.65 25.83
N ALA A 252 -18.84 -2.24 26.84
CA ALA A 252 -18.14 -2.92 27.93
C ALA A 252 -17.32 -4.11 27.43
N ARG A 253 -17.86 -4.87 26.47
CA ARG A 253 -17.13 -5.98 25.81
C ARG A 253 -15.91 -5.49 25.04
N LEU A 254 -16.06 -4.42 24.25
CA LEU A 254 -14.94 -3.84 23.50
C LEU A 254 -13.86 -3.32 24.45
N GLY A 255 -14.25 -2.60 25.51
CA GLY A 255 -13.33 -2.06 26.52
C GLY A 255 -12.55 -3.15 27.24
N PHE A 256 -13.21 -4.23 27.66
CA PHE A 256 -12.54 -5.37 28.29
C PHE A 256 -11.58 -6.09 27.35
N CYS A 257 -12.00 -6.38 26.11
CA CYS A 257 -11.13 -7.03 25.14
C CYS A 257 -9.91 -6.16 24.81
N ALA A 258 -10.11 -4.86 24.60
CA ALA A 258 -9.03 -3.91 24.34
C ALA A 258 -8.08 -3.78 25.55
N GLY A 259 -8.62 -3.68 26.77
CA GLY A 259 -7.83 -3.64 28.00
C GLY A 259 -7.04 -4.93 28.24
N SER A 260 -7.67 -6.08 28.03
CA SER A 260 -7.00 -7.39 28.15
C SER A 260 -5.89 -7.54 27.11
N PHE A 261 -6.14 -7.13 25.87
CA PHE A 261 -5.13 -7.15 24.82
C PHE A 261 -3.96 -6.19 25.13
N ALA A 262 -4.24 -4.97 25.59
CA ALA A 262 -3.21 -4.02 26.00
C ALA A 262 -2.38 -4.53 27.18
N LEU A 263 -3.02 -5.20 28.14
CA LEU A 263 -2.32 -5.87 29.24
C LEU A 263 -1.40 -6.98 28.74
N LEU A 264 -1.89 -7.85 27.83
CA LEU A 264 -1.08 -8.92 27.24
C LEU A 264 0.11 -8.39 26.44
N GLU A 265 -0.10 -7.31 25.66
CA GLU A 265 0.98 -6.60 24.96
C GLU A 265 2.02 -6.07 25.95
N GLY A 266 1.59 -5.37 27.01
CA GLY A 266 2.47 -4.84 28.05
C GLY A 266 3.26 -5.94 28.77
N LEU A 267 2.61 -7.05 29.12
CA LEU A 267 3.26 -8.22 29.72
C LEU A 267 4.25 -8.88 28.76
N SER A 268 3.93 -8.98 27.47
CA SER A 268 4.84 -9.50 26.45
C SER A 268 6.09 -8.62 26.36
N MET A 269 5.92 -7.31 26.29
CA MET A 269 7.04 -6.36 26.20
C MET A 269 7.92 -6.38 27.46
N ALA A 270 7.31 -6.47 28.64
CA ALA A 270 8.04 -6.46 29.91
C ALA A 270 8.80 -7.76 30.17
N TYR A 271 8.21 -8.92 29.84
CA TYR A 271 8.69 -10.21 30.34
C TYR A 271 8.98 -11.26 29.28
N VAL A 272 8.40 -11.16 28.08
CA VAL A 272 8.47 -12.25 27.08
C VAL A 272 9.40 -11.91 25.92
N ASP A 273 9.34 -10.69 25.41
CA ASP A 273 9.98 -10.31 24.16
C ASP A 273 11.50 -10.51 24.18
N ARG A 274 12.20 -10.07 25.23
CA ARG A 274 13.66 -10.19 25.32
C ARG A 274 14.10 -11.65 25.53
N PRO A 275 13.57 -12.40 26.52
CA PRO A 275 13.96 -13.80 26.70
C PRO A 275 13.65 -14.67 25.48
N LEU A 276 12.50 -14.45 24.83
CA LEU A 276 12.10 -15.21 23.66
C LEU A 276 12.97 -14.87 22.43
N ALA A 277 13.30 -13.58 22.23
CA ALA A 277 14.22 -13.19 21.17
C ALA A 277 15.62 -13.78 21.39
N ALA A 278 16.14 -13.76 22.62
CA ALA A 278 17.43 -14.37 22.97
C ALA A 278 17.42 -15.87 22.72
N TYR A 279 16.37 -16.58 23.18
CA TYR A 279 16.23 -18.02 22.97
C TYR A 279 16.35 -18.42 21.49
N PHE A 280 15.68 -17.69 20.59
CA PHE A 280 15.73 -17.96 19.15
C PHE A 280 17.00 -17.43 18.45
N HIS A 281 17.67 -16.43 19.01
CA HIS A 281 18.95 -15.96 18.50
C HIS A 281 20.04 -17.03 18.58
N ASP A 282 20.01 -17.84 19.63
CA ASP A 282 21.01 -18.88 19.91
C ASP A 282 20.71 -20.21 19.20
N GLN A 283 19.56 -20.32 18.51
CA GLN A 283 19.19 -21.54 17.79
C GLN A 283 19.98 -21.73 16.49
N ASP A 284 19.99 -22.97 16.02
CA ASP A 284 20.60 -23.39 14.75
C ASP A 284 20.19 -22.46 13.58
N PRO A 285 21.16 -21.88 12.84
CA PRO A 285 20.90 -21.15 11.61
C PRO A 285 20.01 -21.89 10.60
N ALA A 286 20.09 -23.22 10.51
CA ALA A 286 19.25 -24.03 9.63
C ALA A 286 17.77 -23.95 10.01
N LEU A 287 17.47 -23.99 11.31
CA LEU A 287 16.11 -23.79 11.83
C LEU A 287 15.59 -22.40 11.44
N ARG A 288 16.40 -21.36 11.62
CA ARG A 288 16.03 -19.99 11.25
C ARG A 288 15.80 -19.84 9.74
N ALA A 289 16.60 -20.50 8.91
CA ALA A 289 16.41 -20.50 7.45
C ALA A 289 15.10 -21.18 7.02
N LEU A 290 14.74 -22.31 7.64
CA LEU A 290 13.45 -22.98 7.40
C LEU A 290 12.27 -22.07 7.76
N PHE A 291 12.31 -21.42 8.92
CA PHE A 291 11.26 -20.50 9.33
C PHE A 291 11.23 -19.21 8.50
N ASP A 292 12.37 -18.75 7.96
CA ASP A 292 12.37 -17.65 6.98
C ASP A 292 11.66 -18.06 5.69
N LEU A 293 11.93 -19.26 5.16
CA LEU A 293 11.26 -19.79 3.98
C LEU A 293 9.73 -19.84 4.16
N ILE A 294 9.25 -20.41 5.27
CA ILE A 294 7.82 -20.43 5.62
C ILE A 294 7.29 -19.00 5.81
N GLY A 295 8.08 -18.15 6.46
CA GLY A 295 7.78 -16.75 6.72
C GLY A 295 7.54 -15.93 5.46
N ARG A 296 8.07 -16.33 4.29
CA ARG A 296 7.79 -15.64 3.00
C ARG A 296 6.32 -15.65 2.62
N LEU A 297 5.51 -16.56 3.16
CA LEU A 297 4.04 -16.51 3.04
C LEU A 297 3.41 -15.28 3.72
N GLY A 298 4.16 -14.55 4.54
CA GLY A 298 3.76 -13.26 5.11
C GLY A 298 4.04 -12.06 4.21
N LEU A 299 4.67 -12.23 3.04
CA LEU A 299 4.97 -11.13 2.13
C LEU A 299 3.70 -10.61 1.47
N THR A 300 3.43 -9.31 1.57
CA THR A 300 2.16 -8.72 1.11
C THR A 300 2.07 -8.58 -0.41
N TYR A 301 3.18 -8.27 -1.08
CA TYR A 301 3.20 -7.90 -2.49
C TYR A 301 2.72 -9.00 -3.46
N PRO A 302 3.03 -10.31 -3.28
CA PRO A 302 2.54 -11.35 -4.18
C PRO A 302 1.02 -11.44 -4.13
N TYR A 303 0.42 -11.32 -2.94
CA TYR A 303 -1.02 -11.35 -2.76
C TYR A 303 -1.71 -10.12 -3.35
N LEU A 304 -1.14 -8.93 -3.14
CA LEU A 304 -1.68 -7.71 -3.74
C LEU A 304 -1.65 -7.78 -5.28
N LEU A 305 -0.56 -8.30 -5.86
CA LEU A 305 -0.47 -8.50 -7.31
C LEU A 305 -1.50 -9.53 -7.79
N LEU A 306 -1.55 -10.70 -7.17
CA LEU A 306 -2.45 -11.79 -7.53
C LEU A 306 -3.92 -11.35 -7.49
N PHE A 307 -4.37 -10.83 -6.35
CA PHE A 307 -5.76 -10.43 -6.18
C PHE A 307 -6.08 -9.14 -6.95
N GLY A 308 -5.11 -8.24 -7.12
CA GLY A 308 -5.26 -7.06 -7.97
C GLY A 308 -5.50 -7.43 -9.44
N LEU A 309 -4.66 -8.32 -10.00
CA LEU A 309 -4.78 -8.82 -11.38
C LEU A 309 -6.05 -9.65 -11.58
N ALA A 310 -6.39 -10.53 -10.62
CA ALA A 310 -7.63 -11.32 -10.69
C ALA A 310 -8.88 -10.42 -10.70
N PHE A 311 -8.91 -9.38 -9.85
CA PHE A 311 -10.00 -8.41 -9.85
C PHE A 311 -10.08 -7.66 -11.20
N ALA A 312 -8.94 -7.17 -11.68
CA ALA A 312 -8.80 -6.51 -12.96
C ALA A 312 -9.34 -7.36 -14.13
N ALA A 313 -8.86 -8.60 -14.26
CA ALA A 313 -9.25 -9.52 -15.32
C ALA A 313 -10.76 -9.80 -15.31
N LEU A 314 -11.34 -10.07 -14.13
CA LEU A 314 -12.77 -10.32 -14.00
C LEU A 314 -13.60 -9.07 -14.30
N TYR A 315 -13.12 -7.90 -13.88
CA TYR A 315 -13.80 -6.63 -14.14
C TYR A 315 -13.80 -6.24 -15.62
N TRP A 316 -12.67 -6.41 -16.31
CA TRP A 316 -12.59 -6.11 -17.74
C TRP A 316 -13.27 -7.18 -18.60
N GLY A 317 -13.11 -8.45 -18.25
CA GLY A 317 -13.74 -9.55 -18.97
C GLY A 317 -15.27 -9.49 -18.95
N GLU A 318 -15.87 -8.99 -17.86
CA GLU A 318 -17.32 -8.73 -17.80
C GLU A 318 -17.81 -7.81 -18.94
N ASN A 319 -16.98 -6.87 -19.38
CA ASN A 319 -17.33 -5.89 -20.41
C ASN A 319 -16.93 -6.34 -21.83
N ALA A 320 -16.27 -7.50 -21.96
CA ALA A 320 -15.87 -8.04 -23.26
C ALA A 320 -17.09 -8.63 -24.00
N PRO A 321 -17.35 -8.25 -25.26
CA PRO A 321 -18.49 -8.76 -26.03
C PRO A 321 -18.56 -10.29 -26.08
N GLN A 322 -17.41 -10.96 -26.19
CA GLN A 322 -17.32 -12.42 -26.28
C GLN A 322 -17.67 -13.13 -24.95
N LEU A 323 -17.58 -12.44 -23.81
CA LEU A 323 -17.79 -13.02 -22.48
C LEU A 323 -19.11 -12.58 -21.82
N ARG A 324 -19.99 -11.90 -22.57
CA ARG A 324 -21.30 -11.43 -22.09
C ARG A 324 -22.15 -12.50 -21.40
N PRO A 325 -22.22 -13.76 -21.86
CA PRO A 325 -22.98 -14.80 -21.15
C PRO A 325 -22.49 -15.02 -19.71
N TRP A 326 -21.20 -14.80 -19.46
CA TRP A 326 -20.54 -15.00 -18.16
C TRP A 326 -20.47 -13.73 -17.31
N ALA A 327 -20.87 -12.57 -17.85
CA ALA A 327 -20.69 -11.27 -17.21
C ALA A 327 -21.29 -11.24 -15.78
N ALA A 328 -22.47 -11.83 -15.58
CA ALA A 328 -23.09 -11.89 -14.25
C ALA A 328 -22.27 -12.75 -13.26
N ALA A 329 -21.72 -13.88 -13.71
CA ALA A 329 -20.88 -14.75 -12.90
C ALA A 329 -19.52 -14.11 -12.59
N MET A 330 -18.87 -13.52 -13.59
CA MET A 330 -17.59 -12.81 -13.44
C MET A 330 -17.70 -11.64 -12.47
N ARG A 331 -18.80 -10.88 -12.54
CA ARG A 331 -19.12 -9.80 -11.61
C ARG A 331 -19.23 -10.28 -10.16
N ARG A 332 -19.82 -11.46 -9.95
CA ARG A 332 -19.91 -12.09 -8.62
C ARG A 332 -18.56 -12.63 -8.16
N ALA A 333 -17.74 -13.14 -9.08
CA ALA A 333 -16.41 -13.65 -8.77
C ALA A 333 -15.41 -12.54 -8.44
N ALA A 334 -15.44 -11.40 -9.15
CA ALA A 334 -14.53 -10.25 -8.99
C ALA A 334 -14.54 -9.68 -7.56
N ALA A 335 -15.64 -9.93 -6.88
CA ALA A 335 -15.91 -9.59 -5.50
C ALA A 335 -14.85 -10.04 -4.48
N VAL A 336 -14.47 -11.30 -4.60
CA VAL A 336 -13.59 -12.01 -3.69
C VAL A 336 -12.18 -11.42 -3.74
N PRO A 337 -11.52 -11.34 -4.91
CA PRO A 337 -10.20 -10.73 -4.99
C PRO A 337 -10.24 -9.24 -4.62
N ALA A 338 -11.29 -8.49 -4.94
CA ALA A 338 -11.42 -7.09 -4.52
C ALA A 338 -11.44 -6.92 -3.00
N PHE A 339 -12.20 -7.76 -2.29
CA PHE A 339 -12.28 -7.71 -0.82
C PHE A 339 -10.95 -8.07 -0.17
N ILE A 340 -10.33 -9.18 -0.60
CA ILE A 340 -9.05 -9.63 -0.06
C ILE A 340 -7.97 -8.58 -0.31
N PHE A 341 -7.89 -8.05 -1.53
CA PHE A 341 -6.96 -6.99 -1.90
C PHE A 341 -7.13 -5.75 -1.02
N ALA A 342 -8.37 -5.27 -0.84
CA ALA A 342 -8.65 -4.11 0.00
C ALA A 342 -8.27 -4.37 1.47
N ALA A 343 -8.57 -5.55 2.01
CA ALA A 343 -8.20 -5.95 3.36
C ALA A 343 -6.68 -5.93 3.57
N LEU A 344 -5.92 -6.51 2.64
CA LEU A 344 -4.46 -6.53 2.66
C LEU A 344 -3.86 -5.13 2.55
N ALA A 345 -4.34 -4.32 1.60
CA ALA A 345 -3.82 -2.97 1.35
C ALA A 345 -4.08 -2.03 2.53
N LEU A 346 -5.30 -2.06 3.11
CA LEU A 346 -5.65 -1.24 4.27
C LEU A 346 -4.85 -1.64 5.51
N SER A 347 -4.70 -2.94 5.76
CA SER A 347 -3.94 -3.45 6.90
C SER A 347 -2.45 -3.13 6.78
N GLY A 348 -1.86 -3.37 5.60
CA GLY A 348 -0.46 -3.06 5.32
C GLY A 348 -0.15 -1.57 5.48
N LEU A 349 -1.01 -0.69 4.92
CA LEU A 349 -0.84 0.74 5.10
C LEU A 349 -0.89 1.13 6.58
N LEU A 350 -1.88 0.66 7.34
CA LEU A 350 -1.99 0.99 8.77
C LEU A 350 -0.73 0.56 9.55
N VAL A 351 -0.18 -0.62 9.25
CA VAL A 351 1.07 -1.09 9.86
C VAL A 351 2.26 -0.21 9.50
N ASP A 352 2.43 0.13 8.22
CA ASP A 352 3.54 0.98 7.78
C ASP A 352 3.48 2.37 8.42
N LEU A 353 2.28 2.85 8.73
CA LEU A 353 2.09 4.09 9.47
C LEU A 353 2.47 3.97 10.94
N LEU A 354 2.01 2.91 11.60
CA LEU A 354 2.35 2.69 13.01
C LEU A 354 3.85 2.46 13.21
N LYS A 355 4.54 1.82 12.26
CA LYS A 355 6.01 1.69 12.28
C LYS A 355 6.72 3.03 12.33
N LEU A 356 6.20 4.03 11.60
CA LEU A 356 6.78 5.37 11.57
C LEU A 356 6.53 6.14 12.87
N VAL A 357 5.35 5.97 13.48
CA VAL A 357 4.95 6.71 14.69
C VAL A 357 5.52 6.08 15.97
N CYS A 358 5.50 4.76 16.06
CA CYS A 358 5.99 4.04 17.23
C CYS A 358 7.52 3.95 17.24
N GLY A 359 8.13 3.71 16.08
CA GLY A 359 9.58 3.57 15.91
C GLY A 359 10.21 2.65 16.94
N ARG A 360 10.04 1.34 16.78
CA ARG A 360 10.59 0.34 17.70
C ARG A 360 11.82 -0.34 17.13
N THR A 361 12.90 -0.40 17.92
CA THR A 361 14.14 -1.11 17.58
C THR A 361 13.87 -2.58 17.24
N ARG A 362 14.49 -3.10 16.18
CA ARG A 362 14.40 -4.54 15.82
C ARG A 362 15.27 -5.41 16.74
N PRO A 363 15.00 -6.72 16.86
CA PRO A 363 15.81 -7.63 17.70
C PRO A 363 17.31 -7.64 17.36
N LYS A 364 17.68 -7.42 16.09
CA LYS A 364 19.11 -7.28 15.73
C LYS A 364 19.85 -6.16 16.50
N LEU A 365 19.16 -5.08 16.90
CA LEU A 365 19.75 -3.98 17.66
C LEU A 365 19.87 -4.31 19.16
N LEU A 366 19.04 -5.22 19.67
CA LEU A 366 19.20 -5.76 21.03
C LEU A 366 20.54 -6.50 21.15
N PHE A 367 20.88 -7.34 20.17
CA PHE A 367 22.13 -8.10 20.21
C PHE A 367 23.36 -7.28 19.80
N ALA A 368 23.20 -6.29 18.91
CA ALA A 368 24.32 -5.48 18.43
C ALA A 368 24.73 -4.36 19.40
N SER A 369 23.77 -3.77 20.13
CA SER A 369 24.01 -2.57 20.94
C SER A 369 23.12 -2.47 22.18
N ASP A 370 22.53 -3.58 22.63
CA ASP A 370 21.57 -3.64 23.76
C ASP A 370 20.39 -2.64 23.64
N ALA A 371 20.04 -2.26 22.40
CA ALA A 371 19.01 -1.28 22.16
C ALA A 371 17.63 -1.95 22.07
N TYR A 372 16.79 -1.67 23.05
CA TYR A 372 15.42 -2.17 23.15
C TYR A 372 14.45 -1.08 23.53
N GLY A 373 13.41 -0.90 22.73
CA GLY A 373 12.25 -0.10 23.09
C GLY A 373 11.71 0.73 21.94
N PHE A 374 10.83 1.66 22.29
CA PHE A 374 10.26 2.64 21.37
C PHE A 374 11.10 3.90 21.39
N THR A 375 11.52 4.36 20.22
CA THR A 375 12.25 5.61 20.01
C THR A 375 11.33 6.73 19.51
N GLY A 376 10.02 6.46 19.35
CA GLY A 376 9.04 7.42 18.84
C GLY A 376 9.11 7.52 17.32
N VAL A 377 9.06 8.73 16.76
CA VAL A 377 9.07 8.90 15.30
C VAL A 377 10.40 8.47 14.73
N ALA A 378 10.43 7.39 13.94
CA ALA A 378 11.66 6.85 13.39
C ALA A 378 11.58 6.68 11.86
N LEU A 379 12.65 7.08 11.19
CA LEU A 379 12.77 7.09 9.73
C LEU A 379 13.62 5.95 9.19
N HIS A 380 14.33 5.25 10.08
CA HIS A 380 15.25 4.20 9.72
C HIS A 380 14.60 2.81 9.84
N PRO A 381 14.78 1.90 8.85
CA PRO A 381 14.18 0.56 8.87
C PRO A 381 14.48 -0.29 10.11
N ASP A 382 15.58 0.00 10.79
CA ASP A 382 16.00 -0.70 12.01
C ASP A 382 15.14 -0.38 13.23
N HIS A 383 14.38 0.71 13.14
CA HIS A 383 13.38 1.13 14.11
C HIS A 383 11.96 0.82 13.62
N TRP A 384 11.77 0.03 12.58
CA TRP A 384 10.44 -0.35 12.08
C TRP A 384 10.04 -1.77 12.48
N SER A 385 10.24 -2.11 13.76
CA SER A 385 9.84 -3.42 14.30
C SER A 385 8.34 -3.51 14.59
N PHE A 386 7.76 -2.51 15.25
CA PHE A 386 6.37 -2.55 15.71
C PHE A 386 5.45 -1.72 14.79
N PRO A 387 4.29 -2.24 14.35
CA PRO A 387 3.87 -3.64 14.39
C PRO A 387 4.42 -4.46 13.20
N SER A 388 4.34 -5.79 13.29
CA SER A 388 4.83 -6.71 12.25
C SER A 388 3.93 -6.71 11.01
N GLY A 389 4.50 -6.36 9.85
CA GLY A 389 3.77 -6.35 8.57
C GLY A 389 3.44 -7.74 8.03
N HIS A 390 4.31 -8.74 8.27
CA HIS A 390 4.05 -10.12 7.87
C HIS A 390 2.89 -10.72 8.67
N ALA A 391 2.87 -10.47 9.99
CA ALA A 391 1.79 -10.91 10.86
C ALA A 391 0.45 -10.27 10.47
N ALA A 392 0.45 -8.97 10.16
CA ALA A 392 -0.74 -8.28 9.67
C ALA A 392 -1.24 -8.81 8.32
N THR A 393 -0.32 -9.11 7.40
CA THR A 393 -0.65 -9.67 6.09
C THR A 393 -1.35 -11.01 6.22
N VAL A 394 -0.75 -11.95 6.96
CA VAL A 394 -1.33 -13.29 7.10
C VAL A 394 -2.63 -13.24 7.91
N ALA A 395 -2.70 -12.43 8.96
CA ALA A 395 -3.93 -12.29 9.74
C ALA A 395 -5.07 -11.65 8.92
N ALA A 396 -4.78 -10.65 8.09
CA ALA A 396 -5.75 -10.05 7.18
C ALA A 396 -6.23 -11.07 6.14
N LEU A 397 -5.32 -11.83 5.53
CA LEU A 397 -5.67 -12.88 4.57
C LEU A 397 -6.54 -13.96 5.21
N MET A 398 -6.11 -14.53 6.34
CA MET A 398 -6.84 -15.58 7.05
C MET A 398 -8.21 -15.10 7.55
N THR A 399 -8.29 -13.86 8.04
CA THR A 399 -9.57 -13.26 8.45
C THR A 399 -10.49 -13.03 7.25
N ALA A 400 -9.95 -12.61 6.11
CA ALA A 400 -10.71 -12.46 4.88
C ALA A 400 -11.26 -13.81 4.42
N LEU A 401 -10.42 -14.85 4.38
CA LEU A 401 -10.83 -16.22 4.05
C LEU A 401 -11.88 -16.76 5.02
N TYR A 402 -11.74 -16.51 6.33
CA TYR A 402 -12.75 -16.88 7.33
C TYR A 402 -14.09 -16.17 7.08
N CYS A 403 -14.07 -14.88 6.72
CA CYS A 403 -15.30 -14.16 6.39
C CYS A 403 -15.98 -14.73 5.15
N LEU A 404 -15.22 -15.22 4.17
CA LEU A 404 -15.72 -15.82 2.93
C LEU A 404 -16.18 -17.28 3.13
N TRP A 405 -15.44 -18.05 3.95
CA TRP A 405 -15.59 -19.49 4.13
C TRP A 405 -15.37 -19.90 5.60
N PRO A 406 -16.34 -19.70 6.49
CA PRO A 406 -16.14 -19.82 7.94
C PRO A 406 -15.86 -21.25 8.46
N ARG A 407 -16.14 -22.28 7.65
CA ARG A 407 -16.02 -23.70 8.01
C ARG A 407 -14.61 -24.15 8.42
N HIS A 408 -13.57 -23.40 8.05
CA HIS A 408 -12.16 -23.80 8.22
C HIS A 408 -11.42 -22.98 9.29
N LEU A 409 -12.12 -22.52 10.33
CA LEU A 409 -11.56 -21.63 11.36
C LEU A 409 -10.23 -22.12 11.95
N LEU A 410 -10.17 -23.38 12.38
CA LEU A 410 -8.95 -23.93 12.99
C LEU A 410 -7.77 -23.94 12.03
N PHE A 411 -8.01 -24.23 10.75
CA PHE A 411 -6.98 -24.17 9.71
C PHE A 411 -6.44 -22.75 9.54
N TYR A 412 -7.33 -21.75 9.46
CA TYR A 412 -6.92 -20.34 9.33
C TYR A 412 -6.13 -19.85 10.54
N LEU A 413 -6.55 -20.23 11.76
CA LEU A 413 -5.83 -19.89 12.99
C LEU A 413 -4.45 -20.56 13.03
N ALA A 414 -4.35 -21.84 12.67
CA ALA A 414 -3.10 -22.58 12.68
C ALA A 414 -2.09 -22.00 11.67
N VAL A 415 -2.51 -21.77 10.42
CA VAL A 415 -1.66 -21.18 9.38
C VAL A 415 -1.27 -19.75 9.73
N GLY A 416 -2.23 -18.94 10.20
CA GLY A 416 -1.98 -17.56 10.61
C GLY A 416 -0.97 -17.47 11.75
N ALA A 417 -1.14 -18.29 12.80
CA ALA A 417 -0.23 -18.35 13.92
C ALA A 417 1.17 -18.82 13.52
N LEU A 418 1.27 -19.88 12.70
CA LEU A 418 2.55 -20.41 12.22
C LEU A 418 3.36 -19.35 11.46
N VAL A 419 2.77 -18.75 10.42
CA VAL A 419 3.46 -17.76 9.57
C VAL A 419 3.81 -16.50 10.37
N ALA A 420 2.94 -16.05 11.26
CA ALA A 420 3.19 -14.92 12.13
C ALA A 420 4.36 -15.20 13.10
N PHE A 421 4.36 -16.38 13.72
CA PHE A 421 5.39 -16.82 14.67
C PHE A 421 6.78 -17.00 14.02
N CYS A 422 6.84 -17.31 12.72
CA CYS A 422 8.10 -17.36 11.97
C CYS A 422 8.93 -16.06 12.11
N ARG A 423 8.28 -14.89 12.31
CA ARG A 423 8.99 -13.61 12.48
C ARG A 423 9.69 -13.48 13.84
N VAL A 424 9.21 -14.19 14.85
CA VAL A 424 9.86 -14.29 16.16
C VAL A 424 11.07 -15.20 16.05
N VAL A 425 10.90 -16.39 15.46
CA VAL A 425 11.97 -17.39 15.29
C VAL A 425 13.13 -16.84 14.45
N THR A 426 12.83 -16.10 13.38
CA THR A 426 13.85 -15.48 12.53
C THR A 426 14.54 -14.25 13.16
N GLY A 427 14.15 -13.84 14.36
CA GLY A 427 14.71 -12.65 15.03
C GLY A 427 14.40 -11.33 14.32
N ALA A 428 13.36 -11.31 13.48
CA ALA A 428 13.02 -10.12 12.71
C ALA A 428 12.11 -9.15 13.48
N HIS A 429 11.31 -9.69 14.41
CA HIS A 429 10.30 -8.99 15.20
C HIS A 429 10.16 -9.65 16.58
N TYR A 430 9.77 -8.88 17.59
CA TYR A 430 9.38 -9.40 18.91
C TYR A 430 7.97 -10.03 18.88
N LEU A 431 7.60 -10.79 19.91
CA LEU A 431 6.28 -11.42 19.99
C LEU A 431 5.15 -10.39 20.01
N SER A 432 5.28 -9.33 20.81
CA SER A 432 4.34 -8.20 20.84
C SER A 432 4.17 -7.51 19.47
N ASP A 433 5.24 -7.37 18.67
CA ASP A 433 5.13 -6.84 17.31
C ASP A 433 4.22 -7.72 16.44
N VAL A 434 4.33 -9.04 16.61
CA VAL A 434 3.56 -10.05 15.88
C VAL A 434 2.11 -10.07 16.34
N LEU A 435 1.85 -10.01 17.64
CA LEU A 435 0.50 -9.96 18.22
C LEU A 435 -0.25 -8.71 17.76
N MET A 436 0.36 -7.52 17.87
CA MET A 436 -0.25 -6.27 17.39
C MET A 436 -0.47 -6.29 15.88
N GLY A 437 0.51 -6.79 15.10
CA GLY A 437 0.35 -6.94 13.65
C GLY A 437 -0.85 -7.82 13.30
N ALA A 438 -0.98 -8.98 13.93
CA ALA A 438 -2.09 -9.90 13.73
C ALA A 438 -3.44 -9.27 14.12
N ALA A 439 -3.49 -8.57 15.27
CA ALA A 439 -4.69 -7.89 15.73
C ALA A 439 -5.15 -6.81 14.73
N ILE A 440 -4.23 -5.98 14.22
CA ILE A 440 -4.52 -4.98 13.19
C ILE A 440 -5.10 -5.64 11.94
N GLY A 441 -4.42 -6.67 11.40
CA GLY A 441 -4.87 -7.36 10.20
C GLY A 441 -6.28 -7.94 10.35
N ALA A 442 -6.56 -8.56 11.49
CA ALA A 442 -7.88 -9.13 11.77
C ALA A 442 -8.96 -8.06 11.94
N LEU A 443 -8.70 -7.01 12.74
CA LEU A 443 -9.68 -5.97 13.06
C LEU A 443 -10.03 -5.11 11.83
N VAL A 444 -9.02 -4.71 11.04
CA VAL A 444 -9.24 -3.95 9.80
C VAL A 444 -10.08 -4.76 8.83
N THR A 445 -9.72 -6.04 8.62
CA THR A 445 -10.45 -6.93 7.71
C THR A 445 -11.89 -7.16 8.17
N ARG A 446 -12.10 -7.42 9.46
CA ARG A 446 -13.44 -7.64 10.02
C ARG A 446 -14.29 -6.38 9.96
N GLY A 447 -13.70 -5.22 10.25
CA GLY A 447 -14.33 -3.91 10.13
C GLY A 447 -14.77 -3.61 8.70
N LEU A 448 -13.87 -3.82 7.73
CA LEU A 448 -14.17 -3.69 6.31
C LEU A 448 -15.34 -4.60 5.90
N GLY A 449 -15.31 -5.88 6.29
CA GLY A 449 -16.39 -6.82 6.03
C GLY A 449 -17.73 -6.39 6.66
N GLY A 450 -17.70 -5.91 7.91
CA GLY A 450 -18.89 -5.41 8.60
C GLY A 450 -19.48 -4.12 7.98
N MET A 451 -18.63 -3.22 7.50
CA MET A 451 -19.05 -1.98 6.85
C MET A 451 -19.66 -2.23 5.47
N LEU A 452 -19.08 -3.17 4.70
CA LEU A 452 -19.66 -3.68 3.48
C LEU A 452 -21.01 -4.34 3.75
N ALA A 453 -21.10 -5.13 4.82
CA ALA A 453 -22.32 -5.83 5.22
C ALA A 453 -23.49 -4.92 5.61
N ALA A 454 -23.21 -3.84 6.34
CA ALA A 454 -24.22 -2.89 6.75
C ALA A 454 -24.67 -1.95 5.61
N GLY A 455 -24.14 -2.09 4.39
CA GLY A 455 -24.42 -1.18 3.25
C GLY A 455 -24.02 0.28 3.52
N ARG A 456 -23.25 0.54 4.58
CA ARG A 456 -22.89 1.89 5.06
C ARG A 456 -22.02 2.62 4.05
N ILE A 457 -21.13 1.89 3.37
CA ILE A 457 -20.29 2.46 2.29
C ILE A 457 -21.17 2.91 1.12
N GLY A 458 -22.27 2.21 0.86
CA GLY A 458 -23.13 2.51 -0.27
C GLY A 458 -24.10 3.67 -0.10
N ARG A 459 -24.57 3.89 1.12
CA ARG A 459 -25.53 4.96 1.46
C ARG A 459 -24.90 6.33 1.66
N MET A 460 -23.58 6.43 1.83
CA MET A 460 -22.88 7.71 1.90
C MET A 460 -22.92 8.39 0.53
N ARG A 461 -23.79 9.38 0.38
CA ARG A 461 -23.80 10.29 -0.77
C ARG A 461 -22.72 11.33 -0.55
N LEU A 462 -21.81 11.50 -1.52
CA LEU A 462 -21.06 12.74 -1.61
C LEU A 462 -22.08 13.89 -1.68
N PRO A 463 -21.91 14.98 -0.92
CA PRO A 463 -22.89 16.07 -0.85
C PRO A 463 -23.07 16.85 -2.17
N PHE A 464 -22.49 16.37 -3.28
CA PHE A 464 -22.63 16.97 -4.60
C PHE A 464 -22.99 15.93 -5.65
N ARG A 465 -24.03 16.22 -6.45
CA ARG A 465 -24.30 15.51 -7.70
C ARG A 465 -23.14 15.82 -8.64
N LEU A 466 -22.26 14.85 -8.90
CA LEU A 466 -21.38 14.90 -10.06
C LEU A 466 -22.29 14.95 -11.30
N HIS A 467 -22.46 16.12 -11.91
CA HIS A 467 -23.11 16.22 -13.21
C HIS A 467 -22.32 15.35 -14.18
N SER A 468 -22.95 14.29 -14.65
CA SER A 468 -22.51 13.57 -15.85
C SER A 468 -22.46 14.58 -16.99
N PRO A 469 -21.36 14.70 -17.75
CA PRO A 469 -21.38 15.45 -18.99
C PRO A 469 -22.43 14.80 -19.91
N GLY A 470 -23.39 15.62 -20.34
CA GLY A 470 -24.44 15.40 -21.34
C GLY A 470 -24.59 14.00 -21.93
N ARG A 471 -25.76 13.41 -21.69
CA ARG A 471 -26.44 12.65 -22.75
C ARG A 471 -26.73 13.66 -23.87
N PHE A 472 -26.12 13.48 -25.03
CA PHE A 472 -26.80 13.87 -26.25
C PHE A 472 -27.96 12.89 -26.42
N ALA A 473 -29.15 13.43 -26.59
CA ALA A 473 -30.35 12.72 -26.98
C ALA A 473 -31.18 13.66 -27.84
N PRO A 474 -31.97 13.11 -28.76
CA PRO A 474 -31.61 12.17 -29.82
C PRO A 474 -30.78 12.82 -30.92
#